data_AF-A0A9D1KAT4-F1
#
_entry.id   AF-A0A9D1KAT4-F1
#
_cell.length_a   1.000
_cell.length_b   1.000
_cell.length_c   1.000
_cell.angle_alpha   90.00
_cell.angle_beta   90.00
_cell.angle_gamma   90.00
#
_symmetry.space_group_name_H-M   'P 1'
#
loop_
_entity.id
_entity.type
_entity.pdbx_description
1 polymer ?
#
loop_
_entity_poly.entity_id
_entity_poly.type
_entity_poly.pdbx_seq_one_letter_code
_entity_poly.pdbx_strand_id
1 'polypeptide(L)' 'KNKKVHKQALKSFQEFLKQQQFYLNQLTYSPIIGAKEGNIEYLCFISRDYQKQEFAIDQIVDEAFLTLKGVS' A
#
# COMPACT_ATOMS: atom_id res chain seq x y z
N LYS A 1 2.52 4.74 -12.08
CA LYS A 1 1.71 5.45 -13.12
C LYS A 1 0.24 4.99 -13.18
N ASN A 2 -0.07 3.72 -12.87
CA ASN A 2 -1.41 3.14 -13.02
C ASN A 2 -1.94 2.61 -11.67
N LYS A 3 -3.06 3.14 -11.17
CA LYS A 3 -3.69 2.74 -9.90
C LYS A 3 -3.91 1.23 -9.78
N LYS A 4 -4.39 0.58 -10.85
CA LYS A 4 -4.71 -0.85 -10.88
C LYS A 4 -3.48 -1.71 -10.56
N VAL A 5 -2.32 -1.33 -11.09
CA VAL A 5 -1.06 -2.06 -10.86
C VAL A 5 -0.64 -1.95 -9.38
N HIS A 6 -0.78 -0.77 -8.77
CA HIS A 6 -0.46 -0.60 -7.35
C HIS A 6 -1.43 -1.40 -6.46
N LYS A 7 -2.75 -1.35 -6.75
CA LYS A 7 -3.78 -2.16 -6.04
C LYS A 7 -3.46 -3.66 -6.13
N GLN A 8 -3.11 -4.15 -7.32
CA GLN A 8 -2.75 -5.55 -7.52
C GLN A 8 -1.47 -5.92 -6.77
N ALA A 9 -0.43 -5.09 -6.84
CA ALA A 9 0.84 -5.35 -6.15
C ALA A 9 0.64 -5.46 -4.63
N LEU A 10 -0.15 -4.55 -4.03
CA LEU A 10 -0.43 -4.57 -2.59
C LEU A 10 -1.28 -5.79 -2.17
N LYS A 11 -2.29 -6.17 -2.96
CA LYS A 11 -3.08 -7.38 -2.72
C LYS A 11 -2.21 -8.64 -2.80
N SER A 12 -1.37 -8.76 -3.84
CA SER A 12 -0.42 -9.86 -3.96
C SER A 12 0.60 -9.89 -2.81
N PHE A 13 1.08 -8.74 -2.36
CA PHE A 13 1.99 -8.64 -1.22
C PHE A 13 1.33 -9.07 0.09
N GLN A 14 0.08 -8.67 0.33
CA GLN A 14 -0.69 -9.12 1.50
C GLN A 14 -0.87 -10.64 1.51
N GLU A 15 -1.18 -11.25 0.37
CA GLU A 15 -1.28 -12.72 0.27
C GLU A 15 0.07 -13.41 0.49
N PHE A 16 1.15 -12.86 -0.06
CA PHE A 16 2.50 -13.35 0.21
C PHE A 16 2.83 -13.32 1.71
N LEU A 17 2.53 -12.22 2.41
CA LEU A 17 2.77 -12.13 3.86
C LEU A 17 2.02 -13.20 4.64
N LYS A 18 0.75 -13.46 4.30
CA LYS A 18 -0.04 -14.53 4.93
C LYS A 18 0.61 -15.90 4.77
N GLN A 19 1.14 -16.21 3.58
CA GLN A 19 1.87 -17.46 3.32
C GLN A 19 3.14 -17.59 4.18
N GLN A 20 3.74 -16.47 4.55
CA GLN A 20 4.93 -16.40 5.42
C GLN A 20 4.60 -16.27 6.91
N GLN A 21 3.32 -16.44 7.32
CA GLN A 21 2.84 -16.26 8.69
C GLN A 21 3.09 -14.84 9.25
N PHE A 22 3.00 -13.83 8.38
CA PHE A 22 2.99 -12.42 8.74
C PHE A 22 1.64 -11.79 8.41
N TYR A 23 1.29 -10.75 9.17
CA TYR A 23 0.10 -9.93 8.96
C TYR A 23 0.53 -8.53 8.54
N LEU A 24 -0.07 -8.04 7.46
CA LEU A 24 -0.08 -6.61 7.14
C LEU A 24 -1.14 -5.95 8.03
N ASN A 25 -0.71 -5.27 9.08
CA ASN A 25 -1.59 -4.70 10.10
C ASN A 25 -2.00 -3.26 9.79
N GLN A 26 -1.11 -2.48 9.16
CA GLN A 26 -1.43 -1.15 8.67
C GLN A 26 -0.77 -0.91 7.31
N LEU A 27 -1.40 -0.04 6.54
CA LEU A 27 -0.93 0.40 5.25
C LEU A 27 -1.20 1.90 5.11
N THR A 28 -0.22 2.63 4.62
CA THR A 28 -0.36 4.02 4.15
C THR A 28 0.62 4.26 3.00
N TYR A 29 0.67 5.48 2.47
CA TYR A 29 1.63 5.88 1.44
C TYR A 29 2.71 6.81 2.02
N SER A 30 3.89 6.78 1.41
CA SER A 30 4.95 7.74 1.71
C SER A 30 4.47 9.16 1.33
N PRO A 31 4.69 10.18 2.17
CA PRO A 31 4.29 11.55 1.87
C PRO A 31 5.13 12.18 0.75
N ILE A 32 6.23 11.53 0.35
CA ILE A 32 7.10 11.96 -0.74
C ILE A 32 7.13 10.93 -1.85
N ILE A 33 7.34 11.40 -3.07
CA ILE A 33 7.43 10.55 -4.25
C ILE A 33 8.85 9.98 -4.33
N GLY A 34 8.97 8.69 -4.62
CA GLY A 34 10.25 8.00 -4.76
C GLY A 34 11.11 8.59 -5.89
N ALA A 35 12.42 8.66 -5.65
CA ALA A 35 13.40 9.26 -6.57
C ALA A 35 13.42 8.59 -7.95
N LYS A 36 13.02 7.33 -8.04
CA LYS A 36 12.87 6.60 -9.31
C LYS A 36 11.55 6.98 -9.99
N GLU A 37 11.63 7.84 -11.00
CA GLU A 37 10.55 8.13 -11.97
C GLU A 37 9.23 8.64 -11.38
N GLY A 38 9.25 9.19 -10.17
CA GLY A 38 8.04 9.70 -9.56
C GLY A 38 7.07 8.59 -9.12
N ASN A 39 7.59 7.46 -8.61
CA ASN A 39 6.77 6.35 -8.12
C ASN A 39 6.18 6.63 -6.73
N ILE A 40 4.91 6.25 -6.54
CA ILE A 40 4.28 6.26 -5.22
C ILE A 40 4.75 5.03 -4.47
N GLU A 41 5.27 5.23 -3.27
CA GLU A 41 5.74 4.19 -2.36
C GLU A 41 4.79 4.04 -1.19
N TYR A 42 4.71 2.84 -0.62
CA TYR A 42 3.79 2.51 0.47
C TYR A 42 4.56 2.13 1.73
N LEU A 43 4.01 2.54 2.87
CA LEU A 43 4.52 2.18 4.19
C LEU A 43 3.60 1.11 4.78
N CYS A 44 4.21 -0.01 5.18
CA CYS A 44 3.51 -1.19 5.67
C CYS A 44 3.95 -1.49 7.10
N PHE A 45 3.00 -1.61 8.03
CA PHE A 45 3.29 -2.18 9.35
C PHE A 45 3.03 -3.68 9.31
N ILE A 46 4.08 -4.47 9.50
CA ILE A 46 4.08 -5.93 9.34
C ILE A 46 4.56 -6.56 10.64
N SER A 47 3.81 -7.52 11.17
CA SER A 47 4.25 -8.35 12.31
C SER A 47 3.65 -9.74 12.26
N ARG A 48 4.16 -10.66 13.08
CA ARG A 48 3.57 -11.99 13.29
C ARG A 48 2.32 -11.94 14.16
N ASP A 49 2.18 -10.88 14.95
CA ASP A 49 0.98 -10.64 15.74
C ASP A 49 -0.05 -9.92 14.87
N TYR A 50 -1.24 -10.51 14.75
CA TYR A 50 -2.36 -9.86 14.08
C TYR A 50 -2.90 -8.74 14.96
N GLN A 51 -2.91 -7.52 14.43
CA GLN A 51 -3.62 -6.40 15.03
C GLN A 51 -4.90 -6.19 14.23
N LYS A 52 -6.04 -6.17 14.92
CA LYS A 52 -7.35 -5.94 14.29
C LYS A 52 -7.48 -4.46 13.91
N GLN A 53 -6.78 -4.06 12.87
CA GLN A 53 -6.87 -2.74 12.28
C GLN A 53 -7.23 -2.88 10.82
N GLU A 54 -8.42 -2.38 10.49
CA GLU A 54 -8.95 -2.45 9.14
C GLU A 54 -8.37 -1.30 8.32
N PHE A 55 -7.93 -1.61 7.12
CA PHE A 55 -7.54 -0.64 6.10
C PHE A 55 -8.05 -1.10 4.74
N ALA A 56 -8.38 -0.14 3.88
CA ALA A 56 -8.83 -0.41 2.54
C ALA A 56 -7.73 -0.07 1.53
N ILE A 57 -7.08 -1.09 0.96
CA ILE A 57 -6.03 -0.93 -0.06
C ILE A 57 -6.49 0.00 -1.17
N ASP A 58 -7.72 -0.18 -1.65
CA ASP A 58 -8.21 0.58 -2.79
C ASP A 58 -8.35 2.08 -2.45
N GLN A 59 -8.81 2.42 -1.24
CA GLN A 59 -8.92 3.81 -0.76
C GLN A 59 -7.54 4.46 -0.60
N ILE A 60 -6.59 3.75 0.03
CA ILE A 60 -5.23 4.26 0.25
C ILE A 60 -4.51 4.55 -1.07
N VAL A 61 -4.67 3.67 -2.06
CA VAL A 61 -4.10 3.90 -3.40
C VAL A 61 -4.77 5.11 -4.07
N ASP A 62 -6.09 5.24 -3.95
CA ASP A 62 -6.80 6.36 -4.57
C ASP A 62 -6.41 7.71 -3.93
N GLU A 63 -6.29 7.75 -2.61
CA GLU A 63 -5.80 8.90 -1.85
C GLU A 63 -4.36 9.26 -2.24
N ALA A 64 -3.45 8.28 -2.28
CA ALA A 64 -2.06 8.53 -2.64
C ALA A 64 -1.90 9.16 -4.03
N PHE A 65 -2.68 8.70 -5.00
CA PHE A 65 -2.67 9.26 -6.36
C PHE A 65 -3.29 10.66 -6.41
N LEU A 66 -4.36 10.90 -5.65
CA LEU A 66 -4.96 12.23 -5.56
C LEU A 66 -3.97 13.21 -4.93
N THR A 67 -3.39 12.87 -3.78
CA THR A 67 -2.50 13.75 -3.02
C THR A 67 -1.17 13.99 -3.73
N LEU A 68 -0.52 12.95 -4.27
CA LEU A 68 0.83 13.06 -4.80
C LEU A 68 0.88 13.36 -6.30
N LYS A 69 -0.21 13.12 -7.03
CA LYS A 69 -0.24 13.30 -8.49
C LYS A 69 -1.39 14.16 -8.99
N GLY A 70 -2.31 14.58 -8.12
CA GLY A 70 -3.47 15.39 -8.50
C GLY A 70 -4.46 14.66 -9.41
N VAL A 71 -4.46 13.31 -9.39
CA VAL A 71 -5.33 12.50 -10.27
C VAL A 71 -6.23 11.56 -9.45
N SER A 72 -7.54 11.80 -9.59
CA SER A 72 -8.64 10.98 -9.07
C SER A 72 -8.85 9.68 -9.84
#